data_AF-A0A8T0J8E6-F1
#
_entry.id   AF-A0A8T0J8E6-F1
#
_cell.length_a   1.000
_cell.length_b   1.000
_cell.length_c   1.000
_cell.angle_alpha   90.00
_cell.angle_beta   90.00
_cell.angle_gamma   90.00
#
_symmetry.space_group_name_H-M   'P 1'
#
loop_
_entity.id
_entity.type
_entity.pdbx_description
1 polymer ?
#
loop_
_entity_poly.entity_id
_entity_poly.type
_entity_poly.pdbx_seq_one_letter_code
_entity_poly.pdbx_strand_id
1 'polypeptide(L)'
;MVLATAVVIWPLCLVSRLRQLEYAGMVGTVIVLWLVGVTVVEASINDLPAVRDGEFAAVGLSSIGLVSQAVSVFGFAFYIQPVIMPLLEEMPAGQLGVKLTSYSTRVVVLVNSFVIYGLTGFFGAAMYGTSTESNILVNQWLGGGVAQGILNLSMTFYLAMALPMLEFPTRHTIDGWIPERWATNKRLRHLVVMTTIVVFCLVIAVAWPASSGYILVVTGATGVCMVSYIIPVVNHLLLYYSRSKIQKLRKMENERDPESKQFQLIVYRKERKPGTIWYIVEVLREIFLPVLVLAVGIFCSVASLTTL
;
A
#
# COMPACT_ATOMS: atom_id res chain seq x y z
N MET A 1 21.95 -4.40 5.74
CA MET A 1 21.16 -3.80 4.64
C MET A 1 21.64 -4.23 3.25
N VAL A 2 22.71 -3.67 2.68
CA VAL A 2 23.13 -3.91 1.26
C VAL A 2 23.27 -5.39 0.89
N LEU A 3 23.94 -6.20 1.71
CA LEU A 3 24.11 -7.63 1.46
C LEU A 3 22.78 -8.40 1.50
N ALA A 4 21.91 -8.09 2.47
CA ALA A 4 20.58 -8.69 2.57
C ALA A 4 19.72 -8.31 1.35
N THR A 5 19.82 -7.07 0.89
CA THR A 5 19.12 -6.61 -0.32
C THR A 5 19.61 -7.35 -1.56
N ALA A 6 20.92 -7.48 -1.75
CA ALA A 6 21.50 -8.12 -2.93
C ALA A 6 21.30 -9.65 -2.96
N VAL A 7 21.36 -10.32 -1.80
CA VAL A 7 21.36 -11.80 -1.72
C VAL A 7 19.97 -12.37 -1.46
N VAL A 8 19.11 -11.66 -0.73
CA VAL A 8 17.79 -12.19 -0.31
C VAL A 8 16.66 -11.47 -1.04
N ILE A 9 16.59 -10.15 -0.93
CA ILE A 9 15.46 -9.37 -1.45
C ILE A 9 15.46 -9.40 -2.99
N TRP A 10 16.60 -9.12 -3.60
CA TRP A 10 16.78 -9.08 -5.05
C TRP A 10 16.27 -10.35 -5.77
N PRO A 11 16.69 -11.57 -5.41
CA PRO A 11 16.16 -12.77 -6.05
C PRO A 11 14.69 -13.03 -5.72
N LEU A 12 14.21 -12.67 -4.52
CA LEU A 12 12.80 -12.79 -4.17
C LEU A 12 11.91 -11.89 -5.03
N CYS A 13 12.37 -10.68 -5.34
CA CYS A 13 11.65 -9.73 -6.18
C CYS A 13 11.58 -10.18 -7.67
N LEU A 14 12.47 -11.07 -8.11
CA LEU A 14 12.42 -11.66 -9.46
C LEU A 14 11.35 -12.76 -9.62
N VAL A 15 10.66 -13.13 -8.53
CA VAL A 15 9.56 -14.10 -8.59
C VAL A 15 8.39 -13.52 -9.38
N SER A 16 7.90 -14.29 -10.34
CA SER A 16 6.91 -13.82 -11.33
C SER A 16 5.45 -14.03 -10.92
N ARG A 17 5.17 -14.80 -9.85
CA ARG A 17 3.81 -15.16 -9.44
C ARG A 17 3.57 -14.77 -7.98
N LEU A 18 2.54 -13.98 -7.71
CA LEU A 18 2.18 -13.56 -6.35
C LEU A 18 1.73 -14.74 -5.50
N ARG A 19 1.07 -15.74 -6.09
CA ARG A 19 0.64 -16.96 -5.36
C ARG A 19 1.76 -17.72 -4.64
N GLN A 20 3.02 -17.59 -5.08
CA GLN A 20 4.15 -18.23 -4.38
C GLN A 20 4.51 -17.50 -3.07
N LEU A 21 4.09 -16.24 -2.92
CA LEU A 21 4.30 -15.44 -1.72
C LEU A 21 3.24 -15.70 -0.65
N GLU A 22 2.23 -16.54 -0.90
CA GLU A 22 1.23 -16.92 0.11
C GLU A 22 1.90 -17.52 1.36
N TYR A 23 2.88 -18.39 1.16
CA TYR A 23 3.67 -18.97 2.26
C TYR A 23 4.49 -17.90 3.00
N ALA A 24 5.07 -16.96 2.26
CA ALA A 24 5.81 -15.83 2.85
C ALA A 24 4.88 -14.94 3.69
N GLY A 25 3.64 -14.73 3.24
CA GLY A 25 2.61 -14.01 3.99
C GLY A 25 2.19 -14.72 5.28
N MET A 26 2.05 -16.04 5.26
CA MET A 26 1.77 -16.82 6.48
C MET A 26 2.91 -16.70 7.51
N VAL A 27 4.16 -16.88 7.07
CA VAL A 27 5.33 -16.73 7.94
C VAL A 27 5.42 -15.30 8.48
N GLY A 28 5.19 -14.30 7.63
CA GLY A 28 5.18 -12.90 8.04
C GLY A 28 4.12 -12.60 9.09
N THR A 29 2.92 -13.17 8.96
CA THR A 29 1.85 -13.01 9.95
C THR A 29 2.26 -13.57 11.30
N VAL A 30 2.93 -14.72 11.35
CA VAL A 30 3.44 -15.30 12.61
C VAL A 30 4.47 -14.40 13.27
N ILE A 31 5.40 -13.82 12.49
CA ILE A 31 6.43 -12.89 13.00
C ILE A 31 5.77 -11.63 13.58
N VAL A 32 4.79 -11.05 12.90
CA VAL A 32 4.06 -9.86 13.38
C VAL A 32 3.25 -10.18 14.64
N LEU A 33 2.56 -11.32 14.70
CA LEU A 33 1.84 -11.74 15.90
C LEU A 33 2.79 -11.97 17.08
N TRP A 34 3.98 -12.52 16.83
CA TRP A 34 5.02 -12.66 17.85
C TRP A 34 5.49 -11.30 18.36
N LEU A 35 5.74 -10.33 17.47
CA LEU A 35 6.08 -8.96 17.85
C LEU A 35 4.98 -8.35 18.73
N VAL A 36 3.71 -8.45 18.34
CA VAL A 36 2.57 -7.98 19.14
C VAL A 36 2.55 -8.65 20.51
N GLY A 37 2.81 -9.97 20.57
CA GLY A 37 2.90 -10.70 21.83
C GLY A 37 4.00 -10.15 22.74
N VAL A 38 5.20 -9.92 22.18
CA VAL A 38 6.33 -9.34 22.93
C VAL A 38 6.00 -7.94 23.43
N THR A 39 5.42 -7.07 22.61
CA THR A 39 5.09 -5.70 23.03
C THR A 39 4.04 -5.66 24.13
N VAL A 40 3.02 -6.52 24.06
CA VAL A 40 1.96 -6.63 25.08
C VAL A 40 2.52 -7.19 26.38
N VAL A 41 3.27 -8.29 26.32
CA VAL A 41 3.82 -8.96 27.50
C VAL A 41 4.79 -8.05 28.23
N GLU A 42 5.72 -7.41 27.52
CA GLU A 42 6.71 -6.55 28.19
C GLU A 42 6.10 -5.26 28.74
N ALA A 43 5.18 -4.64 28.01
CA ALA A 43 4.46 -3.50 28.55
C ALA A 43 3.65 -3.87 29.82
N SER A 44 3.15 -5.10 29.89
CA SER A 44 2.42 -5.61 31.07
C SER A 44 3.34 -5.96 32.24
N ILE A 45 4.51 -6.55 31.99
CA ILE A 45 5.50 -6.89 33.05
C ILE A 45 6.06 -5.62 33.69
N ASN A 46 6.25 -4.57 32.90
CA ASN A 46 6.76 -3.28 33.37
C ASN A 46 5.66 -2.36 33.94
N ASP A 47 4.44 -2.88 34.16
CA ASP A 47 3.30 -2.17 34.75
C ASP A 47 2.94 -0.83 34.05
N LEU A 48 3.08 -0.77 32.71
CA LEU A 48 2.72 0.39 31.88
C LEU A 48 3.32 1.71 32.40
N PRO A 49 4.65 1.88 32.34
CA PRO A 49 5.36 2.97 33.03
C PRO A 49 4.86 4.35 32.61
N ALA A 50 4.61 4.60 31.32
CA ALA A 50 4.12 5.91 30.88
C ALA A 50 2.71 6.23 31.38
N VAL A 51 1.86 5.21 31.61
CA VAL A 51 0.52 5.39 32.19
C VAL A 51 0.64 5.72 33.69
N ARG A 52 1.53 5.02 34.40
CA ARG A 52 1.80 5.26 35.81
C ARG A 52 2.40 6.64 36.06
N ASP A 53 3.33 7.07 35.22
CA ASP A 53 4.06 8.33 35.37
C ASP A 53 3.27 9.53 34.82
N GLY A 54 2.10 9.29 34.21
CA GLY A 54 1.25 10.34 33.65
C GLY A 54 1.78 10.94 32.34
N GLU A 55 2.84 10.37 31.77
CA GLU A 55 3.36 10.75 30.45
C GLU A 55 2.50 10.24 29.29
N PHE A 56 1.61 9.30 29.56
CA PHE A 56 0.63 8.82 28.61
C PHE A 56 -0.40 9.93 28.35
N ALA A 57 -0.12 10.73 27.31
CA ALA A 57 -1.04 11.77 26.86
C ALA A 57 -2.39 11.13 26.48
N ALA A 58 -3.41 11.32 27.32
CA ALA A 58 -4.79 11.00 26.98
C ALA A 58 -5.14 11.74 25.69
N VAL A 59 -5.60 11.01 24.67
CA VAL A 59 -5.94 11.44 23.30
C VAL A 59 -6.14 12.96 23.20
N GLY A 60 -5.05 13.67 22.90
CA GLY A 60 -5.03 15.12 22.90
C GLY A 60 -4.88 15.64 21.48
N LEU A 61 -5.85 16.45 21.02
CA LEU A 61 -5.70 17.30 19.83
C LEU A 61 -4.76 18.49 20.14
N SER A 62 -3.61 18.22 20.74
CA SER A 62 -2.66 19.23 21.21
C SER A 62 -2.03 20.01 20.06
N SER A 63 -1.94 19.40 18.87
CA SER A 63 -1.38 19.99 17.66
C SER A 63 -2.06 19.43 16.42
N ILE A 64 -2.59 20.33 15.58
CA ILE A 64 -3.12 19.99 14.25
C ILE A 64 -2.03 19.35 13.38
N GLY A 65 -0.77 19.75 13.56
CA GLY A 65 0.36 19.17 12.86
C GLY A 65 0.57 17.69 13.19
N LEU A 66 0.55 17.32 14.47
CA LEU A 66 0.71 15.94 14.92
C LEU A 66 -0.48 15.07 14.49
N VAL A 67 -1.69 15.61 14.56
CA VAL A 67 -2.90 14.91 14.09
C VAL A 67 -2.81 14.66 12.57
N SER A 68 -2.39 15.64 11.79
CA SER A 68 -2.22 15.50 10.33
C SER A 68 -1.15 14.45 9.99
N GLN A 69 -0.02 14.43 10.70
CA GLN A 69 1.01 13.40 10.54
C GLN A 69 0.47 12.01 10.89
N ALA A 70 -0.27 11.87 12.00
CA ALA A 70 -0.89 10.61 12.38
C ALA A 70 -1.89 10.13 11.31
N VAL A 71 -2.77 11.00 10.83
CA VAL A 71 -3.73 10.68 9.74
C VAL A 71 -2.99 10.23 8.49
N SER A 72 -1.86 10.85 8.16
CA SER A 72 -1.02 10.44 7.04
C SER A 72 -0.44 9.04 7.22
N VAL A 73 0.15 8.75 8.38
CA VAL A 73 0.70 7.42 8.71
C VAL A 73 -0.41 6.37 8.72
N PHE A 74 -1.58 6.68 9.27
CA PHE A 74 -2.74 5.78 9.20
C PHE A 74 -3.21 5.54 7.77
N GLY A 75 -3.25 6.60 6.94
CA GLY A 75 -3.55 6.45 5.52
C GLY A 75 -2.61 5.43 4.88
N PHE A 76 -1.32 5.57 5.12
CA PHE A 76 -0.32 4.61 4.66
C PHE A 76 -0.49 3.20 5.25
N ALA A 77 -0.77 3.08 6.54
CA ALA A 77 -0.93 1.80 7.22
C ALA A 77 -2.10 0.97 6.67
N PHE A 78 -3.13 1.62 6.14
CA PHE A 78 -4.28 1.00 5.47
C PHE A 78 -4.18 1.02 3.94
N TYR A 79 -2.98 1.24 3.39
CA TYR A 79 -2.76 1.29 1.96
C TYR A 79 -2.67 -0.11 1.34
N ILE A 80 -3.75 -0.54 0.69
CA ILE A 80 -3.85 -1.84 0.00
C ILE A 80 -4.35 -1.71 -1.45
N GLN A 81 -4.80 -0.52 -1.83
CA GLN A 81 -5.53 -0.23 -3.06
C GLN A 81 -4.81 -0.70 -4.34
N PRO A 82 -3.49 -0.49 -4.52
CA PRO A 82 -2.80 -0.95 -5.73
C PRO A 82 -2.68 -2.47 -5.84
N VAL A 83 -2.71 -3.17 -4.70
CA VAL A 83 -2.54 -4.63 -4.64
C VAL A 83 -3.86 -5.35 -4.95
N ILE A 84 -5.02 -4.71 -4.72
CA ILE A 84 -6.33 -5.32 -4.93
C ILE A 84 -6.53 -5.74 -6.40
N MET A 85 -6.10 -4.93 -7.37
CA MET A 85 -6.32 -5.24 -8.79
C MET A 85 -5.50 -6.46 -9.26
N PRO A 86 -4.17 -6.53 -9.03
CA PRO A 86 -3.39 -7.74 -9.28
C PRO A 86 -3.94 -8.97 -8.54
N LEU A 87 -4.41 -8.80 -7.30
CA LEU A 87 -4.98 -9.89 -6.53
C LEU A 87 -6.27 -10.44 -7.16
N LEU A 88 -7.11 -9.56 -7.74
CA LEU A 88 -8.32 -9.96 -8.44
C LEU A 88 -8.03 -10.78 -9.71
N GLU A 89 -6.90 -10.54 -10.39
CA GLU A 89 -6.49 -11.33 -11.56
C GLU A 89 -6.13 -12.77 -11.22
N GLU A 90 -5.71 -13.05 -9.99
CA GLU A 90 -5.40 -14.41 -9.51
C GLU A 90 -6.63 -15.16 -8.96
N MET A 91 -7.77 -14.49 -8.81
CA MET A 91 -9.00 -15.04 -8.24
C MET A 91 -9.90 -15.68 -9.32
N PRO A 92 -10.80 -16.62 -8.96
CA PRO A 92 -11.70 -17.24 -9.93
C PRO A 92 -12.56 -16.19 -10.64
N ALA A 93 -12.66 -16.31 -11.96
CA ALA A 93 -13.40 -15.37 -12.79
C ALA A 93 -14.88 -15.29 -12.39
N GLY A 94 -15.44 -14.07 -12.43
CA GLY A 94 -16.85 -13.80 -12.18
C GLY A 94 -17.14 -13.15 -10.83
N GLN A 95 -18.43 -13.07 -10.47
CA GLN A 95 -18.88 -12.37 -9.26
C GLN A 95 -18.38 -13.02 -7.97
N LEU A 96 -18.10 -14.32 -7.98
CA LEU A 96 -17.64 -15.06 -6.82
C LEU A 96 -16.24 -14.60 -6.39
N GLY A 97 -15.29 -14.47 -7.33
CA GLY A 97 -13.95 -13.96 -7.04
C GLY A 97 -13.99 -12.55 -6.45
N VAL A 98 -14.78 -11.65 -7.06
CA VAL A 98 -14.93 -10.27 -6.57
C VAL A 98 -15.53 -10.22 -5.16
N LYS A 99 -16.56 -11.03 -4.87
CA LYS A 99 -17.18 -11.08 -3.54
C LYS A 99 -16.21 -11.63 -2.49
N LEU A 100 -15.48 -12.69 -2.84
CA LEU A 100 -14.51 -13.31 -1.95
C LEU A 100 -13.37 -12.35 -1.61
N THR A 101 -12.77 -11.71 -2.62
CA THR A 101 -11.73 -10.68 -2.40
C THR A 101 -12.28 -9.52 -1.58
N SER A 102 -13.47 -9.00 -1.91
CA SER A 102 -14.04 -7.87 -1.15
C SER A 102 -14.30 -8.22 0.31
N TYR A 103 -14.80 -9.42 0.59
CA TYR A 103 -15.03 -9.88 1.96
C TYR A 103 -13.70 -10.06 2.71
N SER A 104 -12.74 -10.78 2.13
CA SER A 104 -11.44 -11.02 2.74
C SER A 104 -10.69 -9.71 3.02
N THR A 105 -10.68 -8.77 2.07
CA THR A 105 -10.05 -7.46 2.28
C THR A 105 -10.70 -6.68 3.42
N ARG A 106 -12.03 -6.72 3.55
CA ARG A 106 -12.72 -6.05 4.68
C ARG A 106 -12.31 -6.65 6.02
N VAL A 107 -12.25 -7.98 6.12
CA VAL A 107 -11.86 -8.65 7.36
C VAL A 107 -10.41 -8.31 7.72
N VAL A 108 -9.49 -8.38 6.76
CA VAL A 108 -8.07 -8.06 6.99
C VAL A 108 -7.91 -6.60 7.41
N VAL A 109 -8.50 -5.65 6.67
CA VAL A 109 -8.33 -4.22 6.91
C VAL A 109 -9.05 -3.75 8.18
N LEU A 110 -10.32 -4.13 8.38
CA LEU A 110 -11.12 -3.61 9.49
C LEU A 110 -10.90 -4.35 10.80
N VAL A 111 -10.63 -5.66 10.75
CA VAL A 111 -10.48 -6.47 11.96
C VAL A 111 -9.01 -6.67 12.27
N ASN A 112 -8.26 -7.30 11.36
CA ASN A 112 -6.89 -7.72 11.67
C ASN A 112 -5.95 -6.52 11.85
N SER A 113 -5.90 -5.62 10.87
CA SER A 113 -5.05 -4.43 10.95
C SER A 113 -5.44 -3.51 12.11
N PHE A 114 -6.74 -3.34 12.38
CA PHE A 114 -7.19 -2.53 13.52
C PHE A 114 -6.72 -3.10 14.86
N VAL A 115 -6.85 -4.41 15.05
CA VAL A 115 -6.39 -5.09 16.28
C VAL A 115 -4.87 -5.01 16.42
N ILE A 116 -4.12 -5.33 15.36
CA ILE A 116 -2.64 -5.31 15.40
C ILE A 116 -2.13 -3.90 15.66
N TYR A 117 -2.59 -2.90 14.90
CA TYR A 117 -2.14 -1.52 15.05
C TYR A 117 -2.62 -0.91 16.36
N GLY A 118 -3.83 -1.24 16.81
CA GLY A 118 -4.40 -0.80 18.08
C GLY A 118 -3.59 -1.31 19.27
N LEU A 119 -3.32 -2.63 19.33
CA LEU A 119 -2.52 -3.22 20.40
C LEU A 119 -1.09 -2.69 20.37
N THR A 120 -0.41 -2.75 19.21
CA THR A 120 0.99 -2.31 19.09
C THR A 120 1.14 -0.82 19.41
N GLY A 121 0.25 0.02 18.91
CA GLY A 121 0.28 1.46 19.16
C GLY A 121 -0.03 1.81 20.61
N PHE A 122 -1.05 1.17 21.21
CA PHE A 122 -1.41 1.40 22.61
C PHE A 122 -0.29 0.97 23.56
N PHE A 123 0.18 -0.28 23.46
CA PHE A 123 1.20 -0.80 24.37
C PHE A 123 2.58 -0.17 24.12
N GLY A 124 2.90 0.21 22.88
CA GLY A 124 4.11 1.00 22.60
C GLY A 124 4.08 2.38 23.24
N ALA A 125 2.98 3.11 23.08
CA ALA A 125 2.82 4.41 23.72
C ALA A 125 2.75 4.30 25.25
N ALA A 126 2.15 3.23 25.79
CA ALA A 126 2.06 3.00 27.24
C ALA A 126 3.43 2.60 27.85
N MET A 127 4.34 2.06 27.06
CA MET A 127 5.67 1.66 27.51
C MET A 127 6.68 2.81 27.43
N TYR A 128 6.69 3.60 26.36
CA TYR A 128 7.72 4.64 26.16
C TYR A 128 7.21 6.08 26.24
N GLY A 129 5.89 6.30 26.27
CA GLY A 129 5.30 7.63 26.39
C GLY A 129 5.84 8.60 25.34
N THR A 130 6.44 9.69 25.81
CA THR A 130 7.02 10.74 24.96
C THR A 130 8.34 10.35 24.28
N SER A 131 9.01 9.30 24.79
CA SER A 131 10.27 8.77 24.25
C SER A 131 10.07 7.68 23.20
N THR A 132 8.83 7.53 22.68
CA THR A 132 8.51 6.50 21.67
C THR A 132 9.14 6.86 20.32
N GLU A 133 10.09 6.04 19.86
CA GLU A 133 10.65 6.20 18.51
C GLU A 133 9.66 5.76 17.41
N SER A 134 9.76 6.39 16.25
CA SER A 134 8.90 6.10 15.09
C SER A 134 9.10 4.70 14.52
N ASN A 135 10.33 4.15 14.64
CA ASN A 135 10.63 2.78 14.29
C ASN A 135 10.58 1.91 15.55
N ILE A 136 9.61 0.99 15.60
CA ILE A 136 9.38 0.11 16.74
C ILE A 136 10.59 -0.78 17.09
N LEU A 137 11.47 -1.06 16.13
CA LEU A 137 12.65 -1.91 16.34
C LEU A 137 13.82 -1.19 17.00
N VAL A 138 13.79 0.15 16.99
CA VAL A 138 14.77 0.99 17.71
C VAL A 138 14.46 1.00 19.21
N ASN A 139 13.18 0.85 19.57
CA ASN A 139 12.75 0.71 20.95
C ASN A 139 13.24 -0.62 21.54
N GLN A 140 13.78 -0.57 22.76
CA GLN A 140 14.37 -1.73 23.44
C GLN A 140 13.31 -2.51 24.22
N TRP A 141 12.80 -3.58 23.63
CA TRP A 141 11.72 -4.38 24.23
C TRP A 141 12.25 -5.43 25.19
N LEU A 142 13.35 -6.12 24.82
CA LEU A 142 13.84 -7.30 25.53
C LEU A 142 15.13 -7.04 26.33
N GLY A 143 15.28 -5.83 26.89
CA GLY A 143 16.43 -5.47 27.75
C GLY A 143 17.79 -5.40 27.04
N GLY A 144 17.81 -5.42 25.70
CA GLY A 144 19.03 -5.40 24.88
C GLY A 144 19.74 -6.76 24.76
N GLY A 145 20.72 -6.84 23.85
CA GLY A 145 21.51 -8.06 23.63
C GLY A 145 20.91 -9.05 22.62
N VAL A 146 21.09 -10.36 22.86
CA VAL A 146 20.78 -11.41 21.88
C VAL A 146 19.29 -11.52 21.59
N ALA A 147 18.44 -11.37 22.61
CA ALA A 147 16.98 -11.48 22.46
C ALA A 147 16.42 -10.38 21.54
N GLN A 148 16.86 -9.12 21.74
CA GLN A 148 16.55 -8.02 20.83
C GLN A 148 17.14 -8.26 19.43
N GLY A 149 18.34 -8.83 19.34
CA GLY A 149 18.96 -9.20 18.06
C GLY A 149 18.12 -10.21 17.26
N ILE A 150 17.54 -11.21 17.92
CA ILE A 150 16.65 -12.20 17.27
C ILE A 150 15.35 -11.54 16.80
N LEU A 151 14.76 -10.66 17.61
CA LEU A 151 13.56 -9.89 17.23
C LEU A 151 13.82 -9.04 15.99
N ASN A 152 14.93 -8.29 16.01
CA ASN A 152 15.34 -7.43 14.90
C ASN A 152 15.59 -8.27 13.63
N LEU A 153 16.34 -9.38 13.73
CA LEU A 153 16.59 -10.28 12.61
C LEU A 153 15.30 -10.85 12.01
N SER A 154 14.35 -11.25 12.86
CA SER A 154 13.07 -11.80 12.43
C SER A 154 12.22 -10.75 11.71
N MET A 155 12.20 -9.52 12.23
CA MET A 155 11.49 -8.41 11.59
C MET A 155 12.18 -7.96 10.29
N THR A 156 13.51 -7.99 10.22
CA THR A 156 14.26 -7.82 8.98
C THR A 156 13.84 -8.86 7.94
N PHE A 157 13.72 -10.13 8.33
CA PHE A 157 13.25 -11.19 7.44
C PHE A 157 11.81 -10.98 6.97
N TYR A 158 10.91 -10.55 7.87
CA TYR A 158 9.54 -10.18 7.52
C TYR A 158 9.49 -9.05 6.48
N LEU A 159 10.20 -7.95 6.73
CA LEU A 159 10.25 -6.81 5.80
C LEU A 159 10.84 -7.23 4.44
N ALA A 160 11.88 -8.08 4.43
CA ALA A 160 12.45 -8.61 3.21
C ALA A 160 11.44 -9.45 2.40
N MET A 161 10.57 -10.21 3.06
CA MET A 161 9.50 -10.98 2.40
C MET A 161 8.33 -10.11 1.93
N ALA A 162 8.08 -8.97 2.59
CA ALA A 162 7.00 -8.05 2.23
C ALA A 162 7.34 -7.21 0.99
N LEU A 163 8.62 -6.89 0.77
CA LEU A 163 9.10 -6.07 -0.35
C LEU A 163 8.63 -6.56 -1.74
N PRO A 164 8.76 -7.85 -2.10
CA PRO A 164 8.26 -8.36 -3.38
C PRO A 164 6.76 -8.06 -3.63
N MET A 165 5.92 -8.06 -2.59
CA MET A 165 4.49 -7.76 -2.72
C MET A 165 4.25 -6.29 -3.08
N LEU A 166 5.11 -5.38 -2.60
CA LEU A 166 5.06 -3.94 -2.89
C LEU A 166 5.63 -3.63 -4.28
N GLU A 167 6.66 -4.35 -4.68
CA GLU A 167 7.32 -4.14 -5.97
C GLU A 167 6.50 -4.68 -7.15
N PHE A 168 5.69 -5.71 -6.95
CA PHE A 168 4.86 -6.28 -8.02
C PHE A 168 3.92 -5.26 -8.71
N PRO A 169 3.06 -4.50 -8.00
CA PRO A 169 2.21 -3.48 -8.63
C PRO A 169 3.03 -2.31 -9.20
N THR A 170 4.13 -1.95 -8.54
CA THR A 170 5.06 -0.89 -9.00
C THR A 170 5.67 -1.24 -10.35
N ARG A 171 6.14 -2.48 -10.48
CA ARG A 171 6.65 -3.03 -11.73
C ARG A 171 5.57 -3.08 -12.80
N HIS A 172 4.38 -3.60 -12.49
CA HIS A 172 3.30 -3.70 -13.47
C HIS A 172 2.96 -2.31 -14.06
N THR A 173 2.99 -1.30 -13.20
CA THR A 173 2.80 0.11 -13.58
C THR A 173 3.89 0.61 -14.53
N ILE A 174 5.17 0.35 -14.22
CA ILE A 174 6.32 0.72 -15.07
C ILE A 174 6.32 -0.04 -16.40
N ASP A 175 5.99 -1.32 -16.36
CA ASP A 175 5.90 -2.18 -17.55
C ASP A 175 4.83 -1.67 -18.53
N GLY A 176 3.76 -1.04 -18.04
CA GLY A 176 2.74 -0.39 -18.86
C GLY A 176 3.18 0.91 -19.51
N TRP A 177 4.23 1.55 -19.00
CA TRP A 177 4.76 2.81 -19.51
C TRP A 177 5.89 2.67 -20.51
N ILE A 178 6.71 1.64 -20.34
CA ILE A 178 7.83 1.40 -21.22
C ILE A 178 7.26 0.95 -22.58
N PRO A 179 7.46 1.72 -23.66
CA PRO A 179 6.95 1.34 -24.97
C PRO A 179 7.51 -0.02 -25.39
N GLU A 180 6.68 -0.88 -25.99
CA GLU A 180 7.10 -2.22 -26.42
C GLU A 180 8.32 -2.21 -27.37
N ARG A 181 8.56 -1.08 -28.05
CA ARG A 181 9.71 -0.85 -28.92
C ARG A 181 11.06 -0.91 -28.20
N TRP A 182 11.12 -0.61 -26.90
CA TRP A 182 12.37 -0.45 -26.16
C TRP A 182 12.92 -1.77 -25.59
N ALA A 183 12.11 -2.82 -25.52
CA ALA A 183 12.56 -4.10 -25.00
C ALA A 183 11.76 -5.27 -25.58
N THR A 184 12.27 -5.84 -26.68
CA THR A 184 11.70 -7.03 -27.34
C THR A 184 11.75 -8.26 -26.42
N ASN A 185 12.68 -8.29 -25.46
CA ASN A 185 12.92 -9.43 -24.58
C ASN A 185 12.29 -9.22 -23.20
N LYS A 186 11.13 -9.85 -22.96
CA LYS A 186 10.33 -9.68 -21.73
C LYS A 186 11.09 -9.97 -20.43
N ARG A 187 12.00 -10.95 -20.44
CA ARG A 187 12.82 -11.31 -19.25
C ARG A 187 13.87 -10.27 -18.93
N LEU A 188 14.53 -9.73 -19.94
CA LEU A 188 15.53 -8.67 -19.76
C LEU A 188 14.87 -7.39 -19.25
N ARG A 189 13.70 -7.04 -19.81
CA ARG A 189 12.89 -5.92 -19.33
C ARG A 189 12.55 -6.07 -17.85
N HIS A 190 12.04 -7.25 -17.49
CA HIS A 190 11.70 -7.55 -16.11
C HIS A 190 12.90 -7.37 -15.18
N LEU A 191 14.06 -7.93 -15.54
CA LEU A 191 15.27 -7.82 -14.73
C LEU A 191 15.68 -6.35 -14.57
N VAL A 192 15.78 -5.59 -15.67
CA VAL A 192 16.21 -4.18 -15.64
C VAL A 192 15.28 -3.30 -14.82
N VAL A 193 13.96 -3.44 -15.00
CA VAL A 193 12.98 -2.65 -14.25
C VAL A 193 13.09 -2.93 -12.76
N MET A 194 13.13 -4.19 -12.36
CA MET A 194 13.27 -4.55 -10.95
C MET A 194 14.60 -4.04 -10.39
N THR A 195 15.70 -4.16 -11.13
CA THR A 195 17.05 -3.74 -10.66
C THR A 195 17.04 -2.26 -10.41
N THR A 196 16.45 -1.50 -11.31
CA THR A 196 16.36 -0.05 -11.19
C THR A 196 15.54 0.34 -9.95
N ILE A 197 14.40 -0.32 -9.71
CA ILE A 197 13.56 -0.06 -8.51
C ILE A 197 14.35 -0.37 -7.23
N VAL A 198 14.92 -1.57 -7.11
CA VAL A 198 15.63 -2.00 -5.90
C VAL A 198 16.87 -1.14 -5.64
N VAL A 199 17.65 -0.83 -6.67
CA VAL A 199 18.83 0.04 -6.55
C VAL A 199 18.41 1.44 -6.12
N PHE A 200 17.36 2.01 -6.71
CA PHE A 200 16.87 3.33 -6.32
C PHE A 200 16.41 3.34 -4.86
N CYS A 201 15.67 2.33 -4.43
CA CYS A 201 15.21 2.25 -3.04
C CYS A 201 16.38 2.04 -2.07
N LEU A 202 17.39 1.26 -2.46
CA LEU A 202 18.61 1.06 -1.67
C LEU A 202 19.42 2.36 -1.53
N VAL A 203 19.55 3.15 -2.59
CA VAL A 203 20.25 4.45 -2.55
C VAL A 203 19.61 5.38 -1.53
N ILE A 204 18.28 5.50 -1.54
CA ILE A 204 17.59 6.36 -0.57
C ILE A 204 17.73 5.79 0.84
N ALA A 205 17.66 4.47 1.01
CA ALA A 205 17.84 3.84 2.30
C ALA A 205 19.22 4.08 2.91
N VAL A 206 20.28 4.05 2.09
CA VAL A 206 21.64 4.39 2.53
C VAL A 206 21.78 5.88 2.82
N ALA A 207 21.09 6.75 2.06
CA ALA A 207 21.18 8.19 2.24
C ALA A 207 20.44 8.72 3.49
N TRP A 208 19.35 8.07 3.91
CA TRP A 208 18.57 8.44 5.11
C TRP A 208 18.27 7.25 6.06
N PRO A 209 19.30 6.66 6.71
CA PRO A 209 19.16 5.50 7.58
C PRO A 209 18.71 5.93 8.99
N ALA A 210 17.43 6.23 9.17
CA ALA A 210 16.71 6.41 10.46
C ALA A 210 15.37 7.14 10.26
N SER A 211 15.14 7.72 9.08
CA SER A 211 14.01 8.61 8.83
C SER A 211 12.76 7.89 8.28
N SER A 212 12.57 6.61 8.61
CA SER A 212 11.45 5.81 8.07
C SER A 212 10.10 6.43 8.42
N GLY A 213 9.92 6.96 9.63
CA GLY A 213 8.71 7.69 10.04
C GLY A 213 8.38 8.88 9.13
N TYR A 214 9.38 9.71 8.78
CA TYR A 214 9.18 10.83 7.88
C TYR A 214 8.81 10.38 6.46
N ILE A 215 9.44 9.32 5.96
CA ILE A 215 9.13 8.77 4.64
C ILE A 215 7.68 8.27 4.62
N LEU A 216 7.24 7.57 5.67
CA LEU A 216 5.85 7.10 5.80
C LEU A 216 4.86 8.28 5.81
N VAL A 217 5.15 9.32 6.58
CA VAL A 217 4.32 10.55 6.63
C VAL A 217 4.23 11.23 5.26
N VAL A 218 5.34 11.38 4.54
CA VAL A 218 5.32 12.03 3.22
C VAL A 218 4.57 11.18 2.20
N THR A 219 4.76 9.87 2.23
CA THR A 219 4.13 8.93 1.30
C THR A 219 2.63 8.82 1.52
N GLY A 220 2.21 8.76 2.79
CA GLY A 220 0.81 8.78 3.19
C GLY A 220 0.11 10.06 2.72
N ALA A 221 0.74 11.21 2.96
CA ALA A 221 0.13 12.52 2.73
C ALA A 221 -0.02 12.81 1.24
N THR A 222 0.92 12.33 0.43
CA THR A 222 0.95 12.59 -1.01
C THR A 222 0.20 11.50 -1.77
N GLY A 223 0.82 10.35 -1.93
CA GLY A 223 0.36 9.39 -2.90
C GLY A 223 -0.76 8.49 -2.37
N VAL A 224 -0.78 8.16 -1.08
CA VAL A 224 -1.94 7.46 -0.52
C VAL A 224 -3.19 8.34 -0.54
N CYS A 225 -3.05 9.63 -0.25
CA CYS A 225 -4.18 10.58 -0.37
C CYS A 225 -4.76 10.62 -1.79
N MET A 226 -3.89 10.64 -2.80
CA MET A 226 -4.30 10.61 -4.20
C MET A 226 -5.00 9.30 -4.58
N VAL A 227 -4.39 8.14 -4.29
CA VAL A 227 -4.95 6.82 -4.68
C VAL A 227 -6.21 6.46 -3.90
N SER A 228 -6.27 6.81 -2.62
CA SER A 228 -7.33 6.35 -1.72
C SER A 228 -8.51 7.32 -1.62
N TYR A 229 -8.28 8.62 -1.79
CA TYR A 229 -9.33 9.63 -1.66
C TYR A 229 -9.66 10.32 -2.98
N ILE A 230 -8.67 10.86 -3.69
CA ILE A 230 -8.94 11.69 -4.89
C ILE A 230 -9.42 10.83 -6.06
N ILE A 231 -8.65 9.81 -6.44
CA ILE A 231 -8.91 8.97 -7.61
C ILE A 231 -10.29 8.28 -7.52
N PRO A 232 -10.67 7.63 -6.39
CA PRO A 232 -11.96 6.97 -6.29
C PRO A 232 -13.13 7.94 -6.36
N VAL A 233 -13.01 9.13 -5.74
CA VAL A 233 -14.06 10.17 -5.78
C VAL A 233 -14.23 10.70 -7.20
N VAL A 234 -13.13 11.05 -7.88
CA VAL A 234 -13.16 11.52 -9.27
C VAL A 234 -13.76 10.46 -10.19
N ASN A 235 -13.31 9.20 -10.08
CA ASN A 235 -13.84 8.10 -10.87
C ASN A 235 -15.34 7.89 -10.60
N HIS A 236 -15.77 7.94 -9.34
CA HIS A 236 -17.17 7.80 -8.97
C HIS A 236 -18.02 8.93 -9.57
N LEU A 237 -17.58 10.18 -9.47
CA LEU A 237 -18.27 11.33 -10.06
C LEU A 237 -18.35 11.22 -11.59
N LEU A 238 -17.25 10.86 -12.26
CA LEU A 238 -17.22 10.66 -13.71
C LEU A 238 -18.19 9.56 -14.16
N LEU A 239 -18.26 8.45 -13.43
CA LEU A 239 -19.20 7.37 -13.71
C LEU A 239 -20.66 7.79 -13.45
N TYR A 240 -20.91 8.51 -12.36
CA TYR A 240 -22.25 9.02 -12.02
C TYR A 240 -22.77 9.99 -13.08
N TYR A 241 -21.96 10.98 -13.48
CA TYR A 241 -22.32 11.93 -14.53
C TYR A 241 -22.42 11.27 -15.92
N SER A 242 -21.58 10.28 -16.23
CA SER A 242 -21.67 9.56 -17.50
C SER A 242 -22.95 8.70 -17.57
N ARG A 243 -23.34 8.04 -16.48
CA ARG A 243 -24.61 7.30 -16.41
C ARG A 243 -25.82 8.21 -16.55
N SER A 244 -25.84 9.36 -15.86
CA SER A 244 -26.96 10.31 -15.98
C SER A 244 -27.09 10.86 -17.40
N LYS A 245 -25.97 11.08 -18.10
CA LYS A 245 -25.97 11.48 -19.52
C LYS A 245 -26.49 10.37 -20.44
N ILE A 246 -26.06 9.12 -20.24
CA ILE A 246 -26.56 7.96 -21.02
C ILE A 246 -28.07 7.75 -20.78
N GLN A 247 -28.53 7.87 -19.53
CA GLN A 247 -29.95 7.77 -19.21
C GLN A 247 -30.78 8.89 -19.85
N LYS A 248 -30.28 10.13 -19.86
CA LYS A 248 -30.93 11.25 -20.56
C LYS A 248 -31.00 11.03 -22.07
N LEU A 249 -29.90 10.57 -22.68
CA LEU A 249 -29.87 10.24 -24.11
C LEU A 249 -30.86 9.12 -24.44
N ARG A 250 -30.93 8.07 -23.60
CA ARG A 250 -31.88 6.97 -23.77
C ARG A 250 -33.34 7.42 -23.65
N LYS A 251 -33.62 8.39 -22.77
CA LYS A 251 -34.95 8.98 -22.64
C LYS A 251 -35.34 9.76 -23.90
N MET A 252 -34.43 10.58 -24.43
CA MET A 252 -34.64 11.32 -25.69
C MET A 252 -34.80 10.39 -26.90
N GLU A 253 -34.07 9.27 -26.93
CA GLU A 253 -34.15 8.27 -28.00
C GLU A 253 -35.47 7.49 -27.94
N ASN A 254 -35.91 7.08 -26.74
CA ASN A 254 -37.22 6.46 -26.53
C ASN A 254 -38.40 7.39 -26.88
N GLU A 255 -38.25 8.71 -26.66
CA GLU A 255 -39.25 9.71 -27.06
C GLU A 255 -39.28 9.91 -28.59
N ARG A 256 -38.19 9.60 -29.29
CA ARG A 256 -38.06 9.78 -30.73
C ARG A 256 -38.51 8.56 -31.53
N ASP A 257 -38.33 7.35 -31.01
CA ASP A 257 -38.69 6.11 -31.71
C ASP A 257 -39.17 4.99 -30.74
N PRO A 258 -40.48 4.96 -30.41
CA PRO A 258 -41.03 4.07 -29.39
C PRO A 258 -41.06 2.58 -29.78
N GLU A 259 -40.85 2.24 -31.05
CA GLU A 259 -40.87 0.84 -31.55
C GLU A 259 -39.50 0.13 -31.50
N SER A 260 -38.40 0.85 -31.26
CA SER A 260 -37.03 0.32 -31.23
C SER A 260 -36.68 -0.62 -30.05
N LYS A 261 -37.67 -1.03 -29.24
CA LYS A 261 -37.50 -1.66 -27.92
C LYS A 261 -36.80 -3.03 -27.91
N GLN A 262 -36.57 -3.67 -29.05
CA GLN A 262 -36.18 -5.08 -29.09
C GLN A 262 -34.73 -5.38 -29.46
N PHE A 263 -33.96 -4.43 -30.00
CA PHE A 263 -32.60 -4.72 -30.44
C PHE A 263 -31.54 -3.91 -29.67
N GLN A 264 -30.66 -4.69 -29.04
CA GLN A 264 -29.26 -4.39 -28.78
C GLN A 264 -28.88 -3.65 -27.48
N LEU A 265 -28.60 -4.49 -26.47
CA LEU A 265 -27.41 -4.40 -25.61
C LEU A 265 -26.12 -4.42 -26.47
N ILE A 266 -25.93 -3.45 -27.37
CA ILE A 266 -24.60 -3.18 -27.90
C ILE A 266 -23.88 -2.32 -26.89
N VAL A 267 -22.73 -2.83 -26.46
CA VAL A 267 -21.60 -2.10 -25.89
C VAL A 267 -21.51 -0.72 -26.53
N TYR A 268 -22.08 0.29 -25.86
CA TYR A 268 -22.03 1.68 -26.32
C TYR A 268 -20.64 2.24 -25.97
N ARG A 269 -19.59 1.70 -26.60
CA ARG A 269 -18.32 2.39 -26.77
C ARG A 269 -18.50 3.36 -27.92
N LYS A 270 -19.30 4.41 -27.72
CA LYS A 270 -19.36 5.52 -28.66
C LYS A 270 -17.98 6.12 -28.75
N GLU A 271 -17.34 6.01 -29.91
CA GLU A 271 -16.15 6.78 -30.26
C GLU A 271 -16.48 8.26 -30.02
N ARG A 272 -16.06 8.78 -28.86
CA ARG A 272 -16.08 10.22 -28.61
C ARG A 272 -15.02 10.81 -29.53
N LYS A 273 -15.41 11.78 -30.37
CA LYS A 273 -14.46 12.79 -30.81
C LYS A 273 -13.93 13.47 -29.53
N PRO A 274 -12.63 13.31 -29.18
CA PRO A 274 -12.13 13.74 -27.90
C PRO A 274 -12.17 15.28 -27.87
N GLY A 275 -13.01 15.84 -27.01
CA GLY A 275 -12.86 17.25 -26.63
C GLY A 275 -11.54 17.40 -25.87
N THR A 276 -10.87 18.54 -26.03
CA THR A 276 -9.55 18.85 -25.43
C THR A 276 -9.49 18.53 -23.92
N ILE A 277 -10.59 18.77 -23.20
CA ILE A 277 -10.71 18.46 -21.76
C ILE A 277 -10.68 16.95 -21.48
N TRP A 278 -11.32 16.15 -22.33
CA TRP A 278 -11.31 14.70 -22.16
C TRP A 278 -9.93 14.12 -22.48
N TYR A 279 -9.25 14.67 -23.49
CA TYR A 279 -7.85 14.31 -23.78
C TYR A 279 -6.93 14.66 -22.60
N ILE A 280 -7.09 15.84 -22.00
CA ILE A 280 -6.31 16.24 -20.81
C ILE A 280 -6.59 15.30 -19.64
N VAL A 281 -7.84 14.91 -19.39
CA VAL A 281 -8.19 13.97 -18.31
C VAL A 281 -7.65 12.57 -18.59
N GLU A 282 -7.71 12.09 -19.83
CA GLU A 282 -7.17 10.77 -20.22
C GLU A 282 -5.64 10.77 -20.09
N VAL A 283 -4.96 11.82 -20.56
CA VAL A 283 -3.50 12.00 -20.42
C VAL A 283 -3.10 12.15 -18.96
N LEU A 284 -3.84 12.92 -18.15
CA LEU A 284 -3.61 12.96 -16.70
C LEU A 284 -3.80 11.57 -16.10
N ARG A 285 -4.83 10.83 -16.50
CA ARG A 285 -5.09 9.51 -15.93
C ARG A 285 -4.04 8.48 -16.36
N GLU A 286 -3.56 8.51 -17.59
CA GLU A 286 -2.59 7.56 -18.13
C GLU A 286 -1.14 7.87 -17.72
N ILE A 287 -0.83 9.14 -17.43
CA ILE A 287 0.51 9.55 -16.99
C ILE A 287 0.54 9.76 -15.48
N PHE A 288 -0.33 10.59 -14.93
CA PHE A 288 -0.23 11.01 -13.53
C PHE A 288 -0.51 9.88 -12.54
N LEU A 289 -1.55 9.07 -12.79
CA LEU A 289 -1.96 7.98 -11.90
C LEU A 289 -0.86 6.92 -11.72
N PRO A 290 -0.22 6.45 -12.80
CA PRO A 290 0.90 5.54 -12.67
C PRO A 290 2.21 6.20 -12.18
N VAL A 291 2.45 7.51 -12.40
CA VAL A 291 3.60 8.24 -11.78
C VAL A 291 3.43 8.22 -10.28
N LEU A 292 2.21 8.41 -9.83
CA LEU A 292 1.89 8.46 -8.43
C LEU A 292 1.94 7.08 -7.78
N VAL A 293 1.41 6.02 -8.42
CA VAL A 293 1.56 4.63 -7.92
C VAL A 293 3.04 4.25 -7.85
N LEU A 294 3.84 4.65 -8.84
CA LEU A 294 5.28 4.45 -8.84
C LEU A 294 5.96 5.22 -7.71
N ALA A 295 5.63 6.50 -7.52
CA ALA A 295 6.17 7.30 -6.44
C ALA A 295 5.83 6.66 -5.08
N VAL A 296 4.57 6.28 -4.85
CA VAL A 296 4.16 5.60 -3.62
C VAL A 296 4.88 4.28 -3.45
N GLY A 297 4.92 3.44 -4.47
CA GLY A 297 5.58 2.14 -4.43
C GLY A 297 7.07 2.26 -4.10
N ILE A 298 7.75 3.20 -4.75
CA ILE A 298 9.15 3.53 -4.47
C ILE A 298 9.30 4.02 -3.04
N PHE A 299 8.49 4.98 -2.58
CA PHE A 299 8.60 5.47 -1.21
C PHE A 299 8.23 4.39 -0.16
N CYS A 300 7.31 3.47 -0.45
CA CYS A 300 7.00 2.32 0.40
C CYS A 300 8.23 1.40 0.53
N SER A 301 8.86 1.07 -0.61
CA SER A 301 10.06 0.23 -0.65
C SER A 301 11.24 0.90 0.06
N VAL A 302 11.39 2.22 -0.08
CA VAL A 302 12.36 3.05 0.66
C VAL A 302 12.08 3.03 2.15
N ALA A 303 10.82 3.22 2.57
CA ALA A 303 10.44 3.15 3.99
C ALA A 303 10.76 1.77 4.57
N SER A 304 10.45 0.69 3.84
CA SER A 304 10.78 -0.66 4.26
C SER A 304 12.29 -0.91 4.32
N LEU A 305 13.07 -0.38 3.38
CA LEU A 305 14.54 -0.52 3.36
C LEU A 305 15.24 0.37 4.39
N THR A 306 14.69 1.54 4.73
CA THR A 306 15.20 2.38 5.82
C THR A 306 14.87 1.83 7.21
N THR A 307 13.89 0.94 7.30
CA THR A 307 13.51 0.25 8.54
C THR A 307 14.34 -1.03 8.76
N LEU A 308 15.04 -1.50 7.72
CA LEU A 308 15.92 -2.69 7.70
C LEU A 308 17.35 -2.39 8.16
#